data_AF-A0A830ZAI4-F1
#
_entry.id   AF-A0A830ZAI4-F1
#
_cell.length_a   1.000
_cell.length_b   1.000
_cell.length_c   1.000
_cell.angle_alpha   90.00
_cell.angle_beta   90.00
_cell.angle_gamma   90.00
#
_symmetry.space_group_name_H-M   'P 1'
#
loop_
_entity.id
_entity.type
_entity.pdbx_description
1 polymer ?
#
loop_
_entity_poly.entity_id
_entity_poly.type
_entity_poly.pdbx_seq_one_letter_code
_entity_poly.pdbx_strand_id
1 'polypeptide(L)'
;MRKTVNAAYSLIPMLLYLTYMLFMSFRFGLSFFFMALIVSVLASAFYLIGFYSLKKEDADCSVFKLFVMSAVLSCALVSIALFVDDKETALIGGTAAHTVLAAVFLFAYALTKAKRRVIFDETSGKYYQITEGRRFELTAQQVKDFKIGAFATTNMHDTHHSFTDGSSLSGGSSNTGSATEVGHNYINPSSGLPMHGGMSGLDVAGNSWGTNFNDPTNHQPYDSTRGY
;
A
#
# COMPACT_ATOMS: atom_id res chain seq x y z
N MET A 1 -11.38 -20.94 11.81
CA MET A 1 -12.22 -19.79 12.23
C MET A 1 -11.35 -18.76 12.94
N ARG A 2 -11.25 -17.53 12.44
CA ARG A 2 -10.56 -16.44 13.16
C ARG A 2 -11.47 -15.98 14.30
N LYS A 3 -11.12 -16.30 15.55
CA LYS A 3 -11.84 -15.81 16.73
C LYS A 3 -11.49 -14.35 16.98
N THR A 4 -12.50 -13.52 17.16
CA THR A 4 -12.38 -12.10 17.44
C THR A 4 -13.04 -11.77 18.79
N VAL A 5 -12.61 -10.67 19.41
CA VAL A 5 -13.12 -10.17 20.70
C VAL A 5 -13.30 -8.68 20.64
N ASN A 6 -14.15 -8.17 21.55
CA ASN A 6 -14.42 -6.75 21.72
C ASN A 6 -13.13 -5.92 21.80
N ALA A 7 -13.14 -4.75 21.17
CA ALA A 7 -12.04 -3.78 21.19
C ALA A 7 -11.51 -3.49 22.61
N ALA A 8 -12.34 -3.53 23.65
CA ALA A 8 -11.92 -3.30 25.04
C ALA A 8 -10.79 -4.22 25.50
N TYR A 9 -10.72 -5.45 24.98
CA TYR A 9 -9.66 -6.40 25.31
C TYR A 9 -8.27 -5.93 24.85
N SER A 10 -8.19 -5.00 23.89
CA SER A 10 -6.91 -4.40 23.45
C SER A 10 -6.15 -3.67 24.57
N LEU A 11 -6.81 -3.37 25.70
CA LEU A 11 -6.21 -2.76 26.88
C LEU A 11 -5.58 -3.77 27.87
N ILE A 12 -5.70 -5.09 27.63
CA ILE A 12 -5.07 -6.13 28.46
C ILE A 12 -3.56 -5.88 28.68
N PRO A 13 -2.75 -5.55 27.66
CA PRO A 13 -1.33 -5.27 27.86
C PRO A 13 -1.05 -4.09 28.81
N MET A 14 -1.93 -3.08 28.81
CA MET A 14 -1.85 -1.95 29.75
C MET A 14 -2.14 -2.42 31.18
N LEU A 15 -3.12 -3.30 31.38
CA LEU A 15 -3.41 -3.90 32.68
C LEU A 15 -2.25 -4.77 33.19
N LEU A 16 -1.64 -5.57 32.32
CA LEU A 16 -0.46 -6.38 32.67
C LEU A 16 0.71 -5.52 33.15
N TYR A 17 0.97 -4.40 32.46
CA TYR A 17 2.01 -3.47 32.87
C TYR A 17 1.67 -2.77 34.20
N LEU A 18 0.39 -2.43 34.43
CA LEU A 18 -0.06 -1.90 35.71
C LEU A 18 0.13 -2.91 36.86
N THR A 19 -0.08 -4.20 36.58
CA THR A 19 0.19 -5.26 37.57
C THR A 19 1.69 -5.37 37.87
N TYR A 20 2.54 -5.26 36.86
CA TYR A 20 3.98 -5.19 37.02
C TYR A 20 4.42 -3.98 37.87
N MET A 21 3.90 -2.79 37.57
CA MET A 21 4.22 -1.58 38.36
C MET A 21 3.84 -1.76 39.83
N LEU A 22 2.66 -2.31 40.10
CA LEU A 22 2.19 -2.59 41.45
C LEU A 22 3.11 -3.59 42.16
N PHE A 23 3.47 -4.69 41.48
CA PHE A 23 4.39 -5.69 42.03
C PHE A 23 5.75 -5.08 42.39
N MET A 24 6.35 -4.34 41.45
CA MET A 24 7.66 -3.71 41.67
C MET A 24 7.62 -2.60 42.72
N SER A 25 6.45 -1.97 42.96
CA SER A 25 6.29 -0.99 44.04
C SER A 25 6.40 -1.59 45.43
N PHE A 26 6.09 -2.88 45.61
CA PHE A 26 6.37 -3.57 46.88
C PHE A 26 7.87 -3.74 47.11
N ARG A 27 8.66 -3.84 46.02
CA ARG A 27 10.11 -4.05 46.08
C ARG A 27 10.90 -2.75 46.22
N PHE A 28 10.53 -1.73 45.46
CA PHE A 28 11.27 -0.46 45.36
C PHE A 28 10.52 0.76 45.94
N GLY A 29 9.37 0.51 46.57
CA GLY A 29 8.51 1.53 47.16
C GLY A 29 7.62 2.26 46.16
N LEU A 30 6.71 3.10 46.69
CA LEU A 30 5.75 3.88 45.90
C LEU A 30 6.41 4.84 44.90
N SER A 31 7.65 5.29 45.16
CA SER A 31 8.39 6.14 44.22
C SER A 31 8.57 5.47 42.85
N PHE A 32 8.76 4.15 42.82
CA PHE A 32 8.87 3.39 41.56
C PHE A 32 7.56 3.44 40.78
N PHE A 33 6.43 3.28 41.47
CA PHE A 33 5.11 3.30 40.84
C PHE A 33 4.85 4.63 40.11
N PHE A 34 5.11 5.76 40.77
CA PHE A 34 4.90 7.07 40.16
C PHE A 34 5.87 7.34 38.99
N MET A 35 7.14 6.95 39.12
CA MET A 35 8.10 7.05 38.02
C MET A 35 7.69 6.20 36.83
N ALA A 36 7.28 4.94 37.06
CA ALA A 36 6.83 4.03 36.03
C ALA A 36 5.56 4.53 35.35
N LEU A 37 4.63 5.12 36.11
CA LEU A 37 3.42 5.73 35.58
C LEU A 37 3.74 6.89 34.62
N ILE A 38 4.61 7.81 35.03
CA ILE A 38 5.04 8.97 34.21
C ILE A 38 5.72 8.50 32.91
N VAL A 39 6.66 7.56 33.00
CA VAL A 39 7.43 7.10 31.83
C VAL A 39 6.56 6.25 30.90
N SER A 40 5.51 5.60 31.40
CA SER A 40 4.59 4.76 30.61
C SER A 40 3.49 5.52 29.86
N VAL A 41 3.43 6.86 29.98
CA VAL A 41 2.39 7.68 29.33
C VAL A 41 2.37 7.47 27.81
N LEU A 42 3.54 7.38 27.18
CA LEU A 42 3.63 7.19 25.73
C LEU A 42 3.05 5.84 25.29
N ALA A 43 3.41 4.75 25.98
CA ALA A 43 2.88 3.42 25.70
C ALA A 43 1.36 3.37 25.91
N SER A 44 0.87 3.99 26.99
CA SER A 44 -0.55 4.11 27.29
C SER A 44 -1.31 4.86 26.18
N ALA A 45 -0.72 5.96 25.67
CA ALA A 45 -1.29 6.71 24.56
C ALA A 45 -1.42 5.86 23.30
N PHE A 46 -0.42 5.03 22.97
CA PHE A 46 -0.52 4.12 21.82
C PHE A 46 -1.64 3.08 21.95
N TYR A 47 -1.81 2.47 23.12
CA TYR A 47 -2.92 1.54 23.35
C TYR A 47 -4.28 2.25 23.28
N LEU A 48 -4.40 3.45 23.84
CA LEU A 48 -5.64 4.24 23.77
C LEU A 48 -5.98 4.66 22.33
N ILE A 49 -4.99 5.09 21.54
CA ILE A 49 -5.18 5.41 20.12
C ILE A 49 -5.63 4.16 19.35
N GLY A 50 -5.01 3.01 19.59
CA GLY A 50 -5.41 1.74 18.98
C GLY A 50 -6.82 1.33 19.36
N PHE A 51 -7.17 1.43 20.64
CA PHE A 51 -8.52 1.16 21.15
C PHE A 51 -9.57 2.09 20.53
N TYR A 52 -9.30 3.40 20.50
CA TYR A 52 -10.20 4.38 19.89
C TYR A 52 -10.40 4.11 18.40
N SER A 53 -9.33 3.75 17.70
CA SER A 53 -9.38 3.40 16.27
C SER A 53 -10.24 2.16 16.03
N LEU A 54 -10.09 1.12 16.86
CA LEU A 54 -10.93 -0.09 16.81
C LEU A 54 -12.40 0.23 17.09
N LYS A 55 -12.68 1.02 18.13
CA LYS A 55 -14.05 1.39 18.52
C LYS A 55 -14.73 2.26 17.46
N LYS A 56 -14.01 3.19 16.85
CA LYS A 56 -14.53 4.06 15.78
C LYS A 56 -14.96 3.25 14.55
N GLU A 57 -14.24 2.18 14.24
CA GLU A 57 -14.46 1.35 13.05
C GLU A 57 -15.34 0.12 13.32
N ASP A 58 -15.92 0.01 14.53
CA ASP A 58 -16.65 -1.18 15.02
C ASP A 58 -15.89 -2.49 14.72
N ALA A 59 -14.57 -2.43 14.87
CA ALA A 59 -13.65 -3.48 14.48
C ALA A 59 -13.24 -4.32 15.70
N ASP A 60 -13.36 -5.63 15.55
CA ASP A 60 -12.92 -6.55 16.60
C ASP A 60 -11.40 -6.80 16.59
N CYS A 61 -10.86 -7.14 17.76
CA CYS A 61 -9.48 -7.56 17.90
C CYS A 61 -9.33 -9.08 17.67
N SER A 62 -8.28 -9.49 16.97
CA SER A 62 -7.97 -10.92 16.82
C SER A 62 -7.44 -11.51 18.12
N VAL A 63 -8.12 -12.52 18.66
CA VAL A 63 -7.74 -13.18 19.92
C VAL A 63 -6.31 -13.72 19.86
N PHE A 64 -5.93 -14.33 18.74
CA PHE A 64 -4.58 -14.90 18.59
C PHE A 64 -3.49 -13.84 18.67
N LYS A 65 -3.64 -12.72 17.93
CA LYS A 65 -2.66 -11.62 17.98
C LYS A 65 -2.55 -11.04 19.38
N LEU A 66 -3.71 -10.82 20.02
CA LEU A 66 -3.77 -10.25 21.36
C LEU A 66 -3.12 -11.18 22.39
N PHE A 67 -3.38 -12.48 22.30
CA PHE A 67 -2.76 -13.49 23.16
C PHE A 67 -1.25 -13.51 23.01
N VAL A 68 -0.74 -13.57 21.78
CA VAL A 68 0.72 -13.60 21.51
C VAL A 68 1.39 -12.35 22.07
N MET A 69 0.84 -11.17 21.80
CA MET A 69 1.40 -9.92 22.31
C MET A 69 1.37 -9.90 23.85
N SER A 70 0.24 -10.23 24.47
CA SER A 70 0.11 -10.24 25.93
C SER A 70 1.05 -11.26 26.59
N ALA A 71 1.23 -12.43 25.98
CA ALA A 71 2.15 -13.46 26.46
C ALA A 71 3.62 -13.01 26.38
N VAL A 72 4.03 -12.39 25.27
CA VAL A 72 5.37 -11.82 25.10
C VAL A 72 5.63 -10.71 26.13
N LEU A 73 4.66 -9.82 26.35
CA LEU A 73 4.78 -8.78 27.37
C LEU A 73 4.95 -9.37 28.76
N SER A 74 4.07 -10.31 29.12
CA SER A 74 4.06 -10.94 30.43
C SER A 74 5.38 -11.66 30.69
N CYS A 75 5.89 -12.42 29.72
CA CYS A 75 7.18 -13.09 29.84
C CYS A 75 8.33 -12.10 30.07
N ALA A 76 8.38 -11.00 29.32
CA ALA A 76 9.39 -9.97 29.48
C ALA A 76 9.32 -9.30 30.86
N LEU A 77 8.12 -8.89 31.30
CA LEU A 77 7.92 -8.22 32.59
C LEU A 77 8.22 -9.14 33.77
N VAL A 78 7.81 -10.42 33.71
CA VAL A 78 8.12 -11.41 34.75
C VAL A 78 9.63 -11.67 34.81
N SER A 79 10.30 -11.79 33.66
CA SER A 79 11.75 -11.97 33.63
C SER A 79 12.47 -10.79 34.28
N ILE A 80 12.06 -9.56 33.98
CA ILE A 80 12.63 -8.36 34.60
C ILE A 80 12.35 -8.37 36.12
N ALA A 81 11.12 -8.65 36.52
CA ALA A 81 10.73 -8.65 37.92
C ALA A 81 11.51 -9.65 38.79
N LEU A 82 11.87 -10.82 38.22
CA LEU A 82 12.57 -11.89 38.91
C LEU A 82 14.10 -11.74 38.90
N PHE A 83 14.68 -11.27 37.79
CA PHE A 83 16.13 -11.29 37.58
C PHE A 83 16.81 -9.93 37.71
N VAL A 84 16.07 -8.83 37.77
CA VAL A 84 16.64 -7.49 37.92
C VAL A 84 16.52 -7.00 39.36
N ASP A 85 17.67 -6.73 39.96
CA ASP A 85 17.75 -6.27 41.35
C ASP A 85 17.82 -4.74 41.50
N ASP A 86 18.18 -4.06 40.43
CA ASP A 86 18.34 -2.61 40.41
C ASP A 86 17.05 -1.88 39.99
N LYS A 87 16.74 -0.80 40.71
CA LYS A 87 15.53 0.00 40.52
C LYS A 87 15.48 0.63 39.13
N GLU A 88 16.58 1.23 38.68
CA GLU A 88 16.62 1.98 37.42
C GLU A 88 16.50 1.04 36.23
N THR A 89 17.22 -0.07 36.29
CA THR A 89 17.20 -1.12 35.27
C THR A 89 15.81 -1.74 35.14
N ALA A 90 15.14 -2.03 36.25
CA ALA A 90 13.78 -2.57 36.21
C ALA A 90 12.77 -1.54 35.67
N LEU A 91 12.94 -0.26 36.02
CA LEU A 91 12.09 0.82 35.52
C LEU A 91 12.25 0.98 34.01
N ILE A 92 13.49 1.15 33.52
CA ILE A 92 13.80 1.36 32.11
C ILE A 92 13.46 0.11 31.30
N GLY A 93 13.84 -1.07 31.76
CA GLY A 93 13.56 -2.33 31.06
C GLY A 93 12.06 -2.59 30.92
N GLY A 94 11.30 -2.42 32.01
CA GLY A 94 9.86 -2.64 32.01
C GLY A 94 9.12 -1.65 31.10
N THR A 95 9.46 -0.36 31.21
CA THR A 95 8.87 0.70 30.37
C THR A 95 9.24 0.53 28.90
N ALA A 96 10.48 0.16 28.58
CA ALA A 96 10.92 -0.10 27.21
C ALA A 96 10.17 -1.28 26.59
N ALA A 97 10.09 -2.41 27.29
CA ALA A 97 9.33 -3.58 26.83
C ALA A 97 7.86 -3.23 26.56
N HIS A 98 7.23 -2.48 27.47
CA HIS A 98 5.86 -2.03 27.31
C HIS A 98 5.68 -1.10 26.10
N THR A 99 6.58 -0.13 25.91
CA THR A 99 6.52 0.85 24.82
C THR A 99 6.74 0.22 23.45
N VAL A 100 7.74 -0.65 23.32
CA VAL A 100 8.01 -1.37 22.06
C VAL A 100 6.78 -2.18 21.67
N LEU A 101 6.18 -2.87 22.63
CA LEU A 101 5.04 -3.72 22.33
C LEU A 101 3.77 -2.93 22.02
N ALA A 102 3.58 -1.77 22.63
CA ALA A 102 2.52 -0.82 22.29
C ALA A 102 2.68 -0.30 20.86
N ALA A 103 3.91 0.03 20.44
CA ALA A 103 4.20 0.47 19.08
C ALA A 103 3.94 -0.65 18.05
N VAL A 104 4.37 -1.90 18.34
CA VAL A 104 4.10 -3.06 17.48
C VAL A 104 2.59 -3.29 17.35
N PHE A 105 1.82 -3.16 18.44
CA PHE A 105 0.37 -3.29 18.39
C PHE A 105 -0.27 -2.24 17.46
N LEU A 106 0.08 -0.96 17.64
CA LEU A 106 -0.44 0.13 16.82
C LEU A 106 -0.04 -0.03 15.34
N PHE A 107 1.20 -0.41 15.08
CA PHE A 107 1.70 -0.64 13.73
C PHE A 107 1.03 -1.84 13.05
N ALA A 108 0.87 -2.96 13.76
CA ALA A 108 0.16 -4.13 13.24
C ALA A 108 -1.29 -3.78 12.88
N TYR A 109 -1.94 -2.92 13.66
CA TYR A 109 -3.27 -2.40 13.35
C TYR A 109 -3.27 -1.49 12.12
N ALA A 110 -2.35 -0.52 12.07
CA ALA A 110 -2.20 0.39 10.93
C ALA A 110 -1.94 -0.37 9.62
N LEU A 111 -1.12 -1.43 9.64
CA LEU A 111 -0.89 -2.30 8.48
C LEU A 111 -2.15 -3.05 8.05
N THR A 112 -2.97 -3.54 8.99
CA THR A 112 -4.25 -4.16 8.62
C THR A 112 -5.21 -3.18 7.97
N LYS A 113 -5.17 -1.90 8.37
CA LYS A 113 -5.94 -0.83 7.74
C LYS A 113 -5.40 -0.49 6.34
N ALA A 114 -4.09 -0.35 6.20
CA ALA A 114 -3.44 -0.02 4.92
C ALA A 114 -3.68 -1.07 3.82
N LYS A 115 -4.00 -2.32 4.18
CA LYS A 115 -4.39 -3.37 3.23
C LYS A 115 -5.77 -3.15 2.59
N ARG A 116 -6.64 -2.32 3.19
CA ARG A 116 -7.90 -1.89 2.58
C ARG A 116 -7.63 -0.66 1.72
N ARG A 117 -7.00 -0.84 0.56
CA ARG A 117 -6.77 0.25 -0.39
C ARG A 117 -8.05 0.51 -1.18
N VAL A 118 -8.48 1.77 -1.19
CA VAL A 118 -9.55 2.24 -2.08
C VAL A 118 -8.89 2.97 -3.24
N ILE A 119 -9.30 2.62 -4.45
CA ILE A 119 -8.80 3.19 -5.70
C ILE A 119 -9.97 3.86 -6.38
N PHE A 120 -9.75 5.08 -6.87
CA PHE A 120 -10.68 5.75 -7.76
C PHE A 120 -10.28 5.45 -9.20
N ASP A 121 -11.23 4.95 -9.98
CA ASP A 121 -11.07 4.77 -11.42
C ASP A 121 -11.63 6.00 -12.13
N GLU A 122 -10.74 6.77 -12.75
CA GLU A 122 -11.08 8.00 -13.48
C GLU A 122 -11.93 7.72 -14.73
N THR A 123 -11.85 6.52 -15.32
CA THR A 123 -12.56 6.17 -16.55
C THR A 123 -14.02 5.80 -16.29
N SER A 124 -14.29 5.03 -15.24
CA SER A 124 -15.64 4.63 -14.85
C SER A 124 -16.28 5.60 -13.86
N GLY A 125 -15.50 6.50 -13.24
CA GLY A 125 -15.95 7.41 -12.19
C GLY A 125 -16.32 6.70 -10.89
N LYS A 126 -15.91 5.44 -10.72
CA LYS A 126 -16.29 4.56 -9.59
C LYS A 126 -15.12 4.34 -8.63
N TYR A 127 -15.47 4.07 -7.38
CA TYR A 127 -14.50 3.70 -6.35
C TYR A 127 -14.47 2.18 -6.19
N TYR A 128 -13.27 1.62 -6.11
CA TYR A 128 -13.04 0.19 -5.91
C TYR A 128 -12.22 -0.03 -4.65
N GLN A 129 -12.62 -1.00 -3.81
CA GLN A 129 -11.81 -1.49 -2.72
C GLN A 129 -11.04 -2.72 -3.18
N ILE A 130 -9.70 -2.69 -3.09
CA ILE A 130 -8.87 -3.88 -3.29
C ILE A 130 -8.76 -4.63 -1.97
N THR A 131 -9.34 -5.83 -1.92
CA THR A 131 -9.19 -6.76 -0.81
C THR A 131 -8.62 -8.06 -1.36
N GLU A 132 -7.45 -8.48 -0.85
CA GLU A 132 -6.80 -9.75 -1.22
C GLU A 132 -6.60 -9.93 -2.75
N GLY A 133 -6.27 -8.84 -3.45
CA GLY A 133 -6.00 -8.86 -4.89
C GLY A 133 -7.24 -8.82 -5.78
N ARG A 134 -8.45 -8.75 -5.21
CA ARG A 134 -9.71 -8.61 -5.95
C ARG A 134 -10.28 -7.19 -5.80
N ARG A 135 -10.83 -6.65 -6.89
CA ARG A 135 -11.48 -5.32 -6.93
C ARG A 135 -12.97 -5.49 -6.63
N PHE A 136 -13.47 -4.78 -5.62
CA PHE A 136 -14.90 -4.71 -5.27
C PHE A 136 -15.40 -3.28 -5.46
N GLU A 137 -16.45 -3.09 -6.27
CA GLU A 137 -17.06 -1.78 -6.47
C GLU A 137 -17.73 -1.30 -5.16
N LEU A 138 -17.46 -0.05 -4.76
CA LEU A 138 -18.05 0.57 -3.59
C LEU A 138 -19.37 1.24 -3.97
N THR A 139 -20.40 1.00 -3.16
CA THR A 139 -21.71 1.66 -3.30
C THR A 139 -21.64 3.15 -2.94
N ALA A 140 -22.58 3.95 -3.45
CA ALA A 140 -22.67 5.39 -3.17
C ALA A 140 -22.73 5.72 -1.67
N GLN A 141 -23.29 4.83 -0.84
CA GLN A 141 -23.31 5.00 0.62
C GLN A 141 -21.91 4.79 1.23
N GLN A 142 -21.22 3.73 0.84
CA GLN A 142 -19.85 3.43 1.31
C GLN A 142 -18.84 4.50 0.89
N VAL A 143 -19.04 5.14 -0.27
CA VAL A 143 -18.21 6.26 -0.73
C VAL A 143 -18.39 7.51 0.15
N LYS A 144 -19.61 7.77 0.63
CA LYS A 144 -19.86 8.90 1.57
C LYS A 144 -19.20 8.67 2.92
N ASP A 145 -19.30 7.45 3.45
CA ASP A 145 -18.67 7.09 4.73
C ASP A 145 -17.14 7.13 4.63
N PHE A 146 -16.57 6.75 3.46
CA PHE A 146 -15.15 6.84 3.17
C PHE A 146 -14.63 8.29 3.12
N LYS A 147 -15.38 9.22 2.51
CA LYS A 147 -15.00 10.64 2.41
C LYS A 147 -14.88 11.35 3.76
N ILE A 148 -15.54 10.84 4.81
CA ILE A 148 -15.48 11.39 6.18
C ILE A 148 -14.20 10.88 6.91
N GLY A 149 -13.44 9.95 6.33
CA GLY A 149 -12.43 9.17 7.06
C GLY A 149 -10.98 9.14 6.56
N ALA A 150 -10.60 9.54 5.34
CA ALA A 150 -9.23 9.27 4.89
C ALA A 150 -8.59 10.21 3.83
N PHE A 151 -7.42 10.72 4.23
CA PHE A 151 -6.32 11.33 3.49
C PHE A 151 -5.52 10.30 2.64
N ALA A 152 -6.17 9.33 1.99
CA ALA A 152 -5.47 8.22 1.32
C ALA A 152 -6.10 7.80 -0.02
N THR A 153 -6.39 8.77 -0.87
CA THR A 153 -6.72 8.49 -2.28
C THR A 153 -5.42 8.52 -3.08
N THR A 154 -4.99 7.38 -3.60
CA THR A 154 -3.98 7.33 -4.66
C THR A 154 -4.71 7.30 -5.99
N ASN A 155 -4.56 8.33 -6.81
CA ASN A 155 -5.08 8.34 -8.18
C ASN A 155 -4.34 7.27 -8.99
N MET A 156 -5.07 6.42 -9.70
CA MET A 156 -4.49 5.40 -10.54
C MET A 156 -4.78 5.79 -11.99
N HIS A 157 -3.76 6.23 -12.71
CA HIS A 157 -3.83 6.45 -14.14
C HIS A 157 -3.53 5.10 -14.82
N ASP A 158 -4.57 4.35 -15.16
CA ASP A 158 -4.44 3.10 -15.91
C ASP A 158 -4.10 3.46 -17.36
N THR A 159 -2.81 3.49 -17.70
CA THR A 159 -2.38 3.54 -19.10
C THR A 159 -2.62 2.16 -19.71
N HIS A 160 -3.83 1.95 -20.25
CA HIS A 160 -4.14 0.78 -21.05
C HIS A 160 -3.27 0.76 -22.32
N HIS A 161 -2.12 0.07 -22.27
CA HIS A 161 -1.48 -0.41 -23.48
C HIS A 161 -2.25 -1.65 -23.94
N SER A 162 -3.28 -1.45 -24.76
CA SER A 162 -3.90 -2.55 -25.50
C SER A 162 -2.88 -3.07 -26.52
N PHE A 163 -2.23 -4.18 -26.20
CA PHE A 163 -1.60 -5.00 -27.23
C PHE A 163 -2.75 -5.70 -27.98
N THR A 164 -3.27 -5.05 -29.02
CA THR A 164 -4.17 -5.71 -29.98
C THR A 164 -3.31 -6.54 -30.91
N ASP A 165 -3.17 -7.83 -30.58
CA ASP A 165 -2.80 -8.84 -31.57
C ASP A 165 -3.81 -8.80 -32.72
N GLY A 166 -3.28 -8.78 -33.93
CA GLY A 166 -4.02 -8.41 -35.13
C GLY A 166 -5.17 -9.34 -35.47
N SER A 167 -6.34 -8.75 -35.74
CA SER A 167 -7.12 -8.95 -36.98
C SER A 167 -8.50 -8.32 -36.82
N SER A 168 -8.72 -7.16 -37.45
CA SER A 168 -9.98 -6.80 -38.11
C SER A 168 -9.92 -5.37 -38.63
N LEU A 169 -10.04 -5.26 -39.96
CA LEU A 169 -10.48 -4.05 -40.64
C LEU A 169 -11.88 -3.67 -40.12
N SER A 170 -12.04 -2.45 -39.62
CA SER A 170 -13.25 -1.67 -39.89
C SER A 170 -12.94 -0.18 -39.75
N GLY A 171 -13.11 0.53 -40.86
CA GLY A 171 -12.90 1.98 -40.94
C GLY A 171 -13.86 2.78 -40.07
N GLY A 172 -13.37 3.91 -39.59
CA GLY A 172 -14.14 4.94 -38.91
C GLY A 172 -13.36 6.24 -38.95
N SER A 173 -13.70 7.08 -39.93
CA SER A 173 -13.20 8.45 -40.08
C SER A 173 -13.78 9.35 -39.00
N SER A 174 -12.93 10.08 -38.26
CA SER A 174 -13.28 11.41 -37.75
C SER A 174 -12.04 12.27 -37.53
N ASN A 175 -12.01 13.39 -38.26
CA ASN A 175 -11.13 14.52 -38.02
C ASN A 175 -11.47 15.20 -36.69
N THR A 176 -10.47 15.50 -35.86
CA THR A 176 -10.42 16.71 -35.04
C THR A 176 -8.98 17.02 -34.66
N GLY A 177 -8.47 18.14 -35.17
CA GLY A 177 -7.14 18.63 -34.86
C GLY A 177 -7.05 19.24 -33.45
N SER A 178 -5.92 18.99 -32.78
CA SER A 178 -5.26 19.93 -31.88
C SER A 178 -3.86 19.38 -31.60
N ALA A 179 -2.85 20.10 -32.08
CA ALA A 179 -1.45 19.74 -31.98
C ALA A 179 -0.98 19.83 -30.53
N THR A 180 -0.60 18.69 -29.96
CA THR A 180 0.43 18.62 -28.93
C THR A 180 1.31 17.47 -29.38
N GLU A 181 2.51 17.78 -29.86
CA GLU A 181 3.50 16.82 -30.35
C GLU A 181 3.96 15.91 -29.20
N VAL A 182 3.13 14.93 -28.87
CA VAL A 182 3.60 13.65 -28.33
C VAL A 182 4.34 13.03 -29.50
N GLY A 183 5.66 12.86 -29.37
CA GLY A 183 6.50 12.23 -30.39
C GLY A 183 5.94 10.87 -30.75
N HIS A 184 5.08 10.83 -31.77
CA HIS A 184 4.62 9.60 -32.36
C HIS A 184 5.87 8.92 -32.92
N ASN A 185 6.28 7.82 -32.29
CA ASN A 185 7.31 6.94 -32.85
C ASN A 185 6.71 6.31 -34.11
N TYR A 186 6.77 7.04 -35.21
CA TYR A 186 6.39 6.57 -36.52
C TYR A 186 7.38 5.46 -36.92
N ILE A 187 6.87 4.27 -37.20
CA ILE A 187 7.67 3.15 -37.68
C ILE A 187 7.36 2.98 -39.16
N ASN A 188 8.40 2.96 -40.01
CA ASN A 188 8.22 2.73 -41.44
C ASN A 188 7.62 1.32 -41.63
N PRO A 189 6.41 1.20 -42.22
CA PRO A 189 5.72 -0.08 -42.31
C PRO A 189 6.41 -1.09 -43.24
N SER A 190 7.32 -0.63 -44.10
CA SER A 190 8.03 -1.49 -45.06
C SER A 190 9.37 -2.02 -44.54
N SER A 191 10.02 -1.31 -43.61
CA SER A 191 11.33 -1.70 -43.04
C SER A 191 11.24 -2.06 -41.55
N GLY A 192 10.17 -1.67 -40.86
CA GLY A 192 10.03 -1.84 -39.40
C GLY A 192 10.93 -0.90 -38.58
N LEU A 193 11.59 0.07 -39.23
CA LEU A 193 12.54 0.99 -38.61
C LEU A 193 11.86 2.29 -38.14
N PRO A 194 12.33 2.90 -37.04
CA PRO A 194 11.79 4.17 -36.56
C PRO A 194 12.11 5.31 -37.53
N MET A 195 11.17 6.25 -37.66
CA MET A 195 11.23 7.38 -38.57
C MET A 195 11.61 8.68 -37.86
N HIS A 196 12.51 9.42 -38.48
CA HIS A 196 12.90 10.77 -38.06
C HIS A 196 12.15 11.81 -38.90
N GLY A 197 11.27 12.60 -38.27
CA GLY A 197 10.42 13.60 -38.95
C GLY A 197 9.02 13.10 -39.36
N GLY A 198 8.56 12.00 -38.76
CA GLY A 198 7.22 11.44 -38.98
C GLY A 198 7.04 10.76 -40.32
N MET A 199 5.79 10.67 -40.82
CA MET A 199 5.47 10.00 -42.09
C MET A 199 6.10 10.65 -43.33
N SER A 200 6.45 11.94 -43.25
CA SER A 200 7.19 12.65 -44.31
C SER A 200 8.70 12.60 -44.11
N GLY A 201 9.16 11.95 -43.04
CA GLY A 201 10.57 11.81 -42.68
C GLY A 201 11.27 10.67 -43.41
N LEU A 202 12.48 10.36 -42.92
CA LEU A 202 13.25 9.19 -43.34
C LEU A 202 13.48 8.26 -42.15
N ASP A 203 13.48 6.96 -42.39
CA ASP A 203 13.86 5.98 -41.37
C ASP A 203 15.37 6.00 -41.11
N VAL A 204 15.83 5.27 -40.10
CA VAL A 204 17.26 5.23 -39.74
C VAL A 204 18.16 4.64 -40.84
N ALA A 205 17.58 3.95 -41.84
CA ALA A 205 18.29 3.47 -43.02
C ALA A 205 18.18 4.44 -44.22
N GLY A 206 17.50 5.58 -44.05
CA GLY A 206 17.33 6.62 -45.07
C GLY A 206 16.15 6.39 -46.01
N ASN A 207 15.25 5.44 -45.73
CA ASN A 207 14.09 5.20 -46.57
C ASN A 207 12.92 6.12 -46.19
N SER A 208 12.15 6.56 -47.19
CA SER A 208 10.90 7.27 -46.95
C SER A 208 9.79 6.30 -46.51
N TRP A 209 8.71 6.83 -45.93
CA TRP A 209 7.60 6.04 -45.42
C TRP A 209 7.04 5.05 -46.46
N GLY A 210 6.97 3.77 -46.08
CA GLY A 210 6.45 2.70 -46.94
C GLY A 210 7.43 2.24 -48.03
N THR A 211 8.68 2.69 -47.99
CA THR A 211 9.74 2.27 -48.92
C THR A 211 10.90 1.59 -48.20
N ASN A 212 11.57 0.68 -48.89
CA ASN A 212 12.73 -0.03 -48.37
C ASN A 212 13.79 -0.25 -49.47
N PHE A 213 14.45 0.85 -49.85
CA PHE A 213 15.42 0.89 -50.95
C PHE A 213 16.85 0.50 -50.51
N ASN A 214 17.21 0.82 -49.26
CA ASN A 214 18.54 0.60 -48.71
C ASN A 214 18.72 -0.76 -48.01
N ASP A 215 17.72 -1.63 -48.06
CA ASP A 215 17.84 -2.99 -47.53
C ASP A 215 18.61 -3.87 -48.52
N PRO A 216 19.80 -4.38 -48.14
CA PRO A 216 20.61 -5.22 -49.00
C PRO A 216 19.93 -6.54 -49.39
N THR A 217 18.82 -6.91 -48.73
CA THR A 217 18.02 -8.09 -49.08
C THR A 217 16.98 -7.84 -50.17
N ASN A 218 16.75 -6.58 -50.57
CA ASN A 218 15.66 -6.18 -51.47
C ASN A 218 16.11 -5.80 -52.90
N HIS A 219 17.33 -6.20 -53.31
CA HIS A 219 17.75 -6.11 -54.71
C HIS A 219 17.00 -7.14 -55.58
N GLN A 220 15.71 -6.92 -55.84
CA GLN A 220 15.05 -7.53 -56.98
C GLN A 220 15.44 -6.73 -58.24
N PRO A 221 16.03 -7.35 -59.28
CA PRO A 221 16.33 -6.66 -60.52
C PRO A 221 15.03 -6.16 -61.17
N TYR A 222 15.09 -4.97 -61.76
CA TYR A 222 14.00 -4.37 -62.52
C TYR A 222 13.44 -5.37 -63.55
N ASP A 223 12.19 -5.80 -63.37
CA ASP A 223 11.46 -6.67 -64.30
C ASP A 223 10.75 -5.81 -65.34
N SER A 224 11.30 -5.77 -66.56
CA SER A 224 10.77 -5.00 -67.68
C SER A 224 9.45 -5.51 -68.25
N THR A 225 8.85 -6.58 -67.70
CA THR A 225 7.59 -7.16 -68.19
C THR A 225 6.36 -6.74 -67.40
N ARG A 226 6.53 -6.12 -66.22
CA ARG A 226 5.43 -5.50 -65.48
C ARG A 226 5.21 -4.08 -65.98
N GLY A 227 4.31 -3.94 -66.95
CA GLY A 227 3.83 -2.63 -67.40
C GLY A 227 3.17 -1.88 -66.24
N TYR A 228 3.74 -0.73 -65.89
CA TYR A 228 3.13 0.28 -65.01
C TYR A 228 2.18 1.17 -65.80
#